data_AF-A0AAP0SB60-F1
#
_entry.id   AF-A0AAP0SB60-F1
#
_cell.length_a   1.000
_cell.length_b   1.000
_cell.length_c   1.000
_cell.angle_alpha   90.00
_cell.angle_beta   90.00
_cell.angle_gamma   90.00
#
_symmetry.space_group_name_H-M   'P 1'
#
loop_
_entity.id
_entity.type
_entity.pdbx_description
1 polymer ?
#
loop_
_entity_poly.entity_id
_entity_poly.type
_entity_poly.pdbx_seq_one_letter_code
_entity_poly.pdbx_strand_id
1 'polypeptide(L)' 'MGRLRMEVEDGYELFEEGCMTPKNQECQIPAALECPPAPVKKRVSEKKRDPPKKGYFQPPELESIFAMTSGRKAWA' A
#
# COMPACT_ATOMS: atom_id res chain seq x y z
N MET A 1 -26.88 -38.48 -54.05
CA MET A 1 -27.17 -37.08 -53.70
C MET A 1 -26.34 -36.74 -52.48
N GLY A 2 -25.14 -36.20 -52.73
CA GLY A 2 -24.12 -35.99 -51.71
C GLY A 2 -24.55 -34.94 -50.69
N ARG A 3 -24.40 -35.27 -49.42
CA ARG A 3 -24.42 -34.33 -48.31
C ARG A 3 -23.03 -33.72 -48.19
N LEU A 4 -22.92 -32.41 -48.34
CA LEU A 4 -22.04 -31.45 -47.62
C LEU A 4 -22.35 -30.09 -48.25
N ARG A 5 -22.53 -28.99 -47.52
CA ARG A 5 -21.61 -28.41 -46.55
C ARG A 5 -22.40 -27.39 -45.72
N MET A 6 -22.32 -27.44 -44.39
CA MET A 6 -22.69 -26.29 -43.57
C MET A 6 -21.54 -25.30 -43.70
N GLU A 7 -21.79 -24.16 -44.34
CA GLU A 7 -20.90 -23.01 -44.25
C GLU A 7 -21.27 -22.29 -42.96
N VAL A 8 -20.45 -22.48 -41.93
CA VAL A 8 -20.44 -21.60 -40.77
C VAL A 8 -19.52 -20.46 -41.18
N GLU A 9 -20.09 -19.34 -41.59
CA GLU A 9 -19.35 -18.09 -41.68
C GLU A 9 -18.97 -17.68 -40.25
N ASP A 10 -17.74 -18.03 -39.86
CA ASP A 10 -17.10 -17.55 -38.65
C ASP A 10 -16.80 -16.05 -38.82
N GLY A 11 -17.76 -15.22 -38.45
CA GLY A 11 -17.65 -13.77 -38.55
C GLY A 11 -18.51 -13.05 -37.53
N TYR A 12 -18.62 -13.57 -36.31
CA TYR A 12 -19.12 -12.74 -35.21
C TYR A 12 -18.00 -11.78 -34.83
N GLU A 13 -18.08 -10.57 -35.39
CA GLU A 13 -17.33 -9.42 -34.90
C GLU A 13 -17.47 -9.37 -33.37
N LEU A 14 -16.34 -9.37 -32.68
CA LEU A 14 -16.24 -9.08 -31.26
C LEU A 14 -16.55 -7.58 -31.06
N PHE A 15 -17.81 -7.20 -31.23
CA PHE A 15 -18.28 -5.91 -30.73
C PHE A 15 -18.01 -5.94 -29.22
N GLU A 16 -17.02 -5.18 -28.77
CA GLU A 16 -16.83 -4.86 -27.36
C GLU A 16 -18.06 -4.05 -26.91
N GLU A 17 -19.18 -4.74 -26.68
CA GLU A 17 -20.44 -4.24 -26.14
C GLU A 17 -20.25 -3.90 -24.67
N GLY A 18 -19.50 -2.82 -24.41
CA GLY A 18 -19.24 -2.34 -23.07
C GLY A 18 -18.76 -0.90 -23.07
N CYS A 19 -18.89 -0.23 -21.92
CA CYS A 19 -18.24 1.07 -21.73
C CYS A 19 -16.72 0.87 -21.78
N MET A 20 -16.07 1.44 -22.78
CA MET A 20 -14.62 1.36 -22.98
C MET A 20 -13.94 2.71 -22.85
N THR A 21 -12.68 2.70 -22.42
CA THR A 21 -11.83 3.89 -22.46
C THR A 21 -11.54 4.28 -23.91
N PRO A 22 -11.79 5.54 -24.32
CA PRO A 22 -11.43 6.01 -25.66
C PRO A 22 -9.93 5.83 -25.95
N LYS A 23 -9.60 5.27 -27.10
CA LYS A 23 -8.21 4.96 -27.50
C LYS A 23 -7.49 6.13 -28.18
N ASN A 24 -8.19 7.22 -28.53
CA ASN A 24 -7.62 8.41 -29.16
C ASN A 24 -6.57 9.07 -28.26
N GLN A 25 -5.46 9.54 -28.85
CA GLN A 25 -4.34 10.17 -28.13
C GLN A 25 -4.76 11.38 -27.30
N GLU A 26 -5.73 12.17 -27.78
CA GLU A 26 -6.29 13.32 -27.06
C GLU A 26 -6.99 12.94 -25.75
N CYS A 27 -7.46 11.69 -25.64
CA CYS A 27 -8.15 11.16 -24.46
C CYS A 27 -7.23 10.31 -23.58
N GLN A 28 -5.99 10.03 -24.00
CA GLN A 28 -5.06 9.24 -23.20
C GLN A 28 -4.48 10.08 -22.06
N ILE A 29 -4.38 9.46 -20.88
CA ILE A 29 -3.68 10.07 -19.75
C ILE A 29 -2.20 10.20 -20.14
N PRO A 30 -1.56 11.37 -19.99
CA PRO A 30 -0.14 11.53 -20.26
C PRO A 30 0.68 10.49 -19.51
N ALA A 31 1.76 10.02 -20.16
CA ALA A 31 2.69 9.09 -19.52
C ALA A 31 3.16 9.66 -18.17
N ALA A 32 3.26 8.79 -17.17
CA ALA A 32 3.68 9.18 -15.83
C ALA A 32 5.03 9.89 -15.90
N LEU A 33 5.05 11.16 -15.48
CA LEU A 33 6.29 11.87 -15.21
C LEU A 33 7.05 11.10 -14.13
N GLU A 34 8.38 11.06 -14.21
CA GLU A 34 9.19 10.45 -13.15
C GLU A 34 8.76 11.01 -11.80
N CYS A 35 8.37 10.13 -10.88
CA CYS A 35 7.96 10.55 -9.56
C CYS A 35 9.10 11.36 -8.92
N PRO A 36 8.82 12.52 -8.33
CA PRO A 36 9.84 13.24 -7.61
C PRO A 36 10.41 12.34 -6.50
N PRO A 37 11.69 12.52 -6.14
CA PRO A 37 12.30 11.72 -5.08
C PRO A 37 11.49 11.83 -3.79
N ALA A 38 11.43 10.72 -3.04
CA ALA A 38 10.65 10.66 -1.80
C ALA A 38 11.10 11.77 -0.82
N PRO A 39 10.16 12.44 -0.11
CA PRO A 39 10.50 13.44 0.88
C PRO A 39 11.44 12.87 1.96
N VAL A 40 12.61 13.47 2.12
CA VAL A 40 13.60 13.01 3.10
C VAL A 40 13.36 13.67 4.45
N LYS A 41 13.17 12.88 5.51
CA LYS A 41 13.10 13.40 6.88
C LYS A 41 14.47 13.93 7.31
N LYS A 42 14.49 15.09 7.98
CA LYS A 42 15.73 15.63 8.58
C LYS A 42 16.26 14.64 9.61
N ARG A 43 17.58 14.39 9.59
CA ARG A 43 18.24 13.58 10.63
C ARG A 43 18.08 14.29 11.98
N VAL A 44 17.35 13.66 12.90
CA VAL A 44 17.29 14.12 14.29
C VAL A 44 18.61 13.73 14.94
N SER A 45 19.32 14.68 15.55
CA SER A 45 20.48 14.34 16.36
C SER A 45 20.02 13.40 17.47
N GLU A 46 20.61 12.21 17.58
CA GLU A 46 20.35 11.20 18.62
C GLU A 46 20.82 11.64 20.02
N LYS A 47 20.80 12.95 20.31
CA LYS A 47 21.02 13.45 21.64
C LYS A 47 19.87 12.94 22.49
N LYS A 48 20.17 12.01 23.40
CA LYS A 48 19.28 11.58 24.47
C LYS A 48 18.74 12.86 25.11
N ARG A 49 17.43 13.08 24.99
CA ARG A 49 16.78 14.22 25.62
C ARG A 49 16.71 13.93 27.11
N ASP A 50 17.08 14.93 27.91
CA ASP A 50 16.86 14.84 29.35
C ASP A 50 15.36 14.68 29.64
N PRO A 51 15.01 14.00 30.74
CA PRO A 51 13.65 13.95 31.23
C PRO A 51 13.04 15.36 31.39
N PRO A 52 11.71 15.50 31.27
CA PRO A 52 11.04 16.76 31.58
C PRO A 52 11.39 17.24 32.98
N LYS A 53 11.46 18.57 33.17
CA LYS A 53 11.84 19.19 34.46
C LYS A 53 10.98 18.74 35.66
N LYS A 54 9.73 18.34 35.40
CA LYS A 54 8.79 17.86 36.43
C LYS A 54 8.67 16.33 36.47
N GLY A 55 9.59 15.62 35.82
CA GLY A 55 9.46 14.19 35.57
C GLY A 55 8.39 13.87 34.55
N TYR A 56 8.27 12.58 34.24
CA TYR A 56 7.15 12.04 33.47
C TYR A 56 5.96 11.81 34.40
N PHE A 57 4.76 11.72 33.84
CA PHE A 57 3.59 11.29 34.59
C PHE A 57 3.85 9.91 35.22
N GLN A 58 3.66 9.80 36.53
CA GLN A 58 3.82 8.56 37.31
C GLN A 58 2.45 8.14 37.87
N PRO A 59 1.59 7.50 37.07
CA PRO A 59 0.33 6.97 37.55
C PRO A 59 0.58 5.78 38.49
N PRO A 60 -0.13 5.70 39.62
CA PRO A 60 0.08 4.68 40.65
C PRO A 60 -0.15 3.24 40.15
N GLU A 61 -0.92 3.05 39.09
CA GLU A 61 -1.24 1.73 38.54
C GLU A 61 -0.10 1.10 37.71
N LEU A 62 0.85 1.89 37.19
CA LEU A 62 1.89 1.35 36.31
C LEU A 62 2.85 0.41 37.04
N GLU A 63 3.19 0.72 38.29
CA GLU A 63 4.10 -0.14 39.07
C GLU A 63 3.48 -1.53 39.30
N SER A 64 2.17 -1.60 39.58
CA SER A 64 1.42 -2.84 39.74
C SER A 64 1.41 -3.70 38.47
N ILE A 65 1.33 -3.07 37.28
CA ILE A 65 1.34 -3.78 35.99
C ILE A 65 2.72 -4.40 35.72
N PHE A 66 3.81 -3.70 36.06
CA PHE A 66 5.17 -4.20 35.82
C PHE A 66 5.70 -5.13 36.91
N ALA A 67 5.19 -5.03 38.14
CA ALA A 67 5.59 -5.87 39.29
C ALA A 67 5.44 -7.38 39.02
N MET A 68 4.50 -7.77 38.15
CA MET A 68 4.25 -9.18 37.80
C MET A 68 5.25 -9.77 36.79
N THR A 69 6.15 -8.95 36.21
CA THR A 69 6.95 -9.36 35.03
C THR A 69 8.43 -9.65 35.32
N SER A 70 8.84 -9.76 36.58
CA SER A 70 10.24 -10.02 37.00
C SER A 70 10.82 -11.38 36.56
N GLY A 71 10.07 -12.20 35.80
CA GLY A 71 10.43 -13.56 35.39
C GLY A 71 10.73 -13.78 33.91
N ARG A 72 10.92 -12.76 33.06
CA ARG A 72 11.36 -13.03 31.68
C ARG A 72 12.87 -13.26 31.64
N LYS A 73 13.28 -14.53 31.67
CA LYS A 73 14.61 -14.93 31.20
C LYS A 73 14.72 -14.51 29.73
N ALA A 74 15.71 -13.68 29.41
CA ALA A 74 16.12 -13.49 28.02
C ALA A 74 16.61 -14.84 27.50
N TRP A 75 16.03 -15.33 26.41
CA TRP A 75 16.60 -16.45 25.68
C TRP A 75 17.81 -15.92 24.89
N ALA A 76 18.94 -16.61 25.01
CA ALA A 76 20.19 -16.31 24.33
C ALA A 76 20.20 -16.89 22.91
#